data_AF-A0A0P8X959-F1
#
_entry.id   AF-A0A0P8X959-F1
#
_cell.length_a   1.000
_cell.length_b   1.000
_cell.length_c   1.000
_cell.angle_alpha   90.00
_cell.angle_beta   90.00
_cell.angle_gamma   90.00
#
_symmetry.space_group_name_H-M   'P 1'
#
loop_
_entity.id
_entity.type
_entity.pdbx_description
1 polymer ?
#
loop_
_entity_poly.entity_id
_entity_poly.type
_entity_poly.pdbx_seq_one_letter_code
_entity_poly.pdbx_strand_id
1 'polypeptide(L)'
;MSGTVSKIVRFNNEEEFLEDIEEAMERFTYLASRYGVNVIEGILLWDYVGIRDEEGIKIFRIGEFPYVEGTLRIDLDTLKILERYFDEIESRWEDLTTSEINYFVEMLNDALGEELVYYEAYGLGLERNEAYIILNIKGLYYLENVVDMEDRSILDEAVSLLMKYV
;
A
#
# COMPACT_ATOMS: atom_id res chain seq x y z
N MET A 1 9.38 -17.76 -6.64
CA MET A 1 8.01 -17.19 -6.78
C MET A 1 6.91 -18.26 -6.81
N SER A 2 7.15 -19.52 -6.39
CA SER A 2 6.06 -20.49 -6.21
C SER A 2 5.48 -20.34 -4.79
N GLY A 3 4.24 -19.86 -4.68
CA GLY A 3 3.53 -19.78 -3.39
C GLY A 3 3.05 -18.38 -2.98
N THR A 4 3.34 -17.34 -3.77
CA THR A 4 2.75 -16.01 -3.61
C THR A 4 1.52 -15.90 -4.51
N VAL A 5 0.43 -15.33 -3.99
CA VAL A 5 -0.79 -15.00 -4.74
C VAL A 5 -1.05 -13.51 -4.60
N SER A 6 -1.32 -12.86 -5.73
CA SER A 6 -1.80 -11.48 -5.76
C SER A 6 -3.29 -11.44 -6.07
N LYS A 7 -4.05 -10.60 -5.38
CA LYS A 7 -5.49 -10.47 -5.58
C LYS A 7 -5.94 -9.03 -5.38
N ILE A 8 -6.87 -8.58 -6.23
CA ILE A 8 -7.66 -7.38 -5.99
C ILE A 8 -8.84 -7.76 -5.10
N VAL A 9 -8.97 -7.08 -3.97
CA VAL A 9 -10.09 -7.23 -3.04
C VAL A 9 -10.93 -5.95 -3.03
N ARG A 10 -12.22 -6.10 -2.75
CA ARG A 10 -13.18 -5.00 -2.66
C ARG A 10 -13.56 -4.77 -1.20
N PHE A 11 -13.65 -3.51 -0.82
CA PHE A 11 -14.18 -3.09 0.47
C PHE A 11 -15.36 -2.12 0.28
N ASN A 12 -16.21 -2.01 1.29
CA ASN A 12 -17.34 -1.07 1.28
C ASN A 12 -17.08 0.17 2.16
N ASN A 13 -16.20 0.02 3.16
CA ASN A 13 -15.78 1.06 4.07
C ASN A 13 -14.25 1.02 4.14
N GLU A 14 -13.60 2.10 3.73
CA GLU A 14 -12.13 2.19 3.69
C GLU A 14 -11.53 2.24 5.11
N GLU A 15 -12.18 2.93 6.05
CA GLU A 15 -11.69 3.06 7.43
C GLU A 15 -11.69 1.69 8.12
N GLU A 16 -12.81 0.96 8.03
CA GLU A 16 -12.90 -0.42 8.56
C GLU A 16 -11.90 -1.35 7.88
N PHE A 17 -11.71 -1.22 6.56
CA PHE A 17 -10.72 -2.01 5.83
C PHE A 17 -9.30 -1.74 6.32
N LEU A 18 -8.94 -0.48 6.52
CA LEU A 18 -7.62 -0.09 7.02
C LEU A 18 -7.38 -0.64 8.44
N GLU A 19 -8.36 -0.50 9.34
CA GLU A 19 -8.28 -1.04 10.71
C GLU A 19 -8.09 -2.56 10.70
N ASP A 20 -8.90 -3.30 9.93
CA ASP A 20 -8.82 -4.75 9.84
C ASP A 20 -7.48 -5.22 9.25
N ILE A 21 -6.98 -4.51 8.24
CA ILE A 21 -5.69 -4.80 7.60
C ILE A 21 -4.52 -4.48 8.54
N GLU A 22 -4.57 -3.36 9.26
CA GLU A 22 -3.57 -3.00 10.26
C GLU A 22 -3.51 -4.06 11.37
N GLU A 23 -4.66 -4.47 11.92
CA GLU A 23 -4.74 -5.55 12.90
C GLU A 23 -4.17 -6.88 12.37
N ALA A 24 -4.46 -7.21 11.12
CA ALA A 24 -3.94 -8.42 10.49
C ALA A 24 -2.42 -8.33 10.31
N MET A 25 -1.90 -7.19 9.86
CA MET A 25 -0.47 -6.93 9.68
C MET A 25 0.28 -6.98 11.01
N GLU A 26 -0.26 -6.40 12.08
CA GLU A 26 0.34 -6.46 13.41
C GLU A 26 0.47 -7.92 13.90
N ARG A 27 -0.60 -8.70 13.78
CA ARG A 27 -0.60 -10.13 14.15
C ARG A 27 0.38 -10.93 13.31
N PHE A 28 0.40 -10.74 11.99
CA PHE A 28 1.36 -11.42 11.13
C PHE A 28 2.80 -10.97 11.38
N THR A 29 3.03 -9.71 11.77
CA THR A 29 4.35 -9.21 12.16
C THR A 29 4.81 -9.87 13.47
N TYR A 30 3.91 -10.00 14.45
CA TYR A 30 4.18 -10.77 15.67
C TYR A 30 4.54 -12.22 15.34
N LEU A 31 3.72 -12.91 14.54
CA LEU A 31 4.00 -14.29 14.13
C LEU A 31 5.29 -14.41 13.33
N ALA A 32 5.59 -13.46 12.43
CA ALA A 32 6.83 -13.43 11.67
C ALA A 32 8.06 -13.27 12.57
N SER A 33 7.96 -12.46 13.63
CA SER A 33 9.04 -12.25 14.59
C SER A 33 9.40 -13.54 15.38
N ARG A 34 8.42 -14.41 15.61
CA ARG A 34 8.58 -15.65 16.37
C ARG A 34 8.87 -16.87 15.49
N TYR A 35 8.21 -16.97 14.33
CA TYR A 35 8.24 -18.16 13.46
C TYR A 35 8.98 -17.93 12.14
N GLY A 36 9.42 -16.70 11.85
CA GLY A 36 10.34 -16.37 10.76
C GLY A 36 9.71 -16.19 9.38
N VAL A 37 8.38 -16.10 9.28
CA VAL A 37 7.67 -15.96 7.99
C VAL A 37 6.54 -14.95 8.08
N ASN A 38 6.50 -14.01 7.13
CA ASN A 38 5.39 -13.07 6.96
C ASN A 38 4.44 -13.56 5.86
N VAL A 39 3.14 -13.38 6.08
CA VAL A 39 2.07 -13.79 5.15
C VAL A 39 1.67 -12.66 4.22
N ILE A 40 1.65 -11.41 4.71
CA ILE A 40 1.32 -10.24 3.90
C ILE A 40 2.63 -9.67 3.34
N GLU A 41 2.84 -9.81 2.03
CA GLU A 41 4.05 -9.32 1.35
C GLU A 41 3.89 -7.89 0.82
N GLY A 42 2.66 -7.42 0.63
CA GLY A 42 2.40 -6.06 0.20
C GLY A 42 0.91 -5.76 0.07
N ILE A 43 0.57 -4.48 0.27
CA ILE A 43 -0.77 -3.93 0.09
C ILE A 43 -0.61 -2.62 -0.65
N LEU A 44 -1.45 -2.40 -1.66
CA LEU A 44 -1.50 -1.18 -2.44
C LEU A 44 -2.96 -0.73 -2.54
N LEU A 45 -3.24 0.46 -2.03
CA LEU A 45 -4.53 1.12 -2.20
C LEU A 45 -4.53 2.03 -3.43
N TRP A 46 -5.73 2.46 -3.81
CA TRP A 46 -5.96 3.34 -4.94
C TRP A 46 -5.25 4.69 -4.82
N ASP A 47 -4.85 5.11 -3.63
CA ASP A 47 -4.25 6.40 -3.33
C ASP A 47 -2.75 6.36 -3.04
N TYR A 48 -2.12 5.21 -3.29
CA TYR A 48 -0.69 5.06 -3.09
C TYR A 48 0.08 5.59 -4.30
N VAL A 49 1.05 6.45 -4.05
CA VAL A 49 1.95 7.02 -5.06
C VAL A 49 3.39 6.69 -4.69
N GLY A 50 4.15 6.19 -5.67
CA GLY A 50 5.58 5.96 -5.55
C GLY A 50 6.36 7.19 -6.02
N ILE A 51 7.41 7.58 -5.30
CA ILE A 51 8.32 8.64 -5.71
C ILE A 51 9.74 8.09 -5.68
N ARG A 52 10.45 8.24 -6.79
CA ARG A 52 11.86 7.86 -6.89
C ARG A 52 12.76 8.98 -6.36
N ASP A 53 13.71 8.60 -5.52
CA ASP A 53 14.81 9.43 -5.08
C ASP A 53 16.15 8.70 -5.27
N GLU A 54 17.24 9.26 -4.73
CA GLU A 54 18.58 8.67 -4.82
C GLU A 54 18.71 7.28 -4.16
N GLU A 55 17.82 6.91 -3.23
CA GLU A 55 17.86 5.64 -2.49
C GLU A 55 16.94 4.57 -3.11
N GLY A 56 15.99 4.95 -3.95
CA GLY A 56 15.07 4.04 -4.61
C GLY A 56 13.68 4.64 -4.76
N ILE A 57 12.66 3.78 -4.81
CA ILE A 57 11.25 4.21 -4.85
C ILE A 57 10.69 4.12 -3.43
N LYS A 58 10.12 5.22 -2.95
CA LYS A 58 9.40 5.31 -1.67
C LYS A 58 7.91 5.45 -1.98
N ILE A 59 7.06 4.78 -1.22
CA ILE A 59 5.61 4.74 -1.44
C ILE A 59 4.93 5.53 -0.32
N PHE A 60 3.97 6.36 -0.68
CA PHE A 60 3.24 7.24 0.22
C PHE A 60 1.76 7.24 -0.14
N ARG A 61 0.89 7.53 0.84
CA ARG A 61 -0.50 7.88 0.54
C ARG A 61 -0.58 9.35 0.14
N ILE A 62 -1.43 9.66 -0.83
CA ILE A 62 -1.82 11.04 -1.09
C ILE A 62 -2.46 11.61 0.19
N GLY A 63 -2.09 12.85 0.57
CA GLY A 63 -2.45 13.47 1.86
C GLY A 63 -1.42 13.26 2.97
N GLU A 64 -0.50 12.28 2.83
CA GLU A 64 0.63 12.12 3.76
C GLU A 64 1.87 12.91 3.32
N PHE A 65 1.85 13.52 2.13
CA PHE A 65 3.00 14.18 1.53
C PHE A 65 3.68 15.23 2.44
N PRO A 66 2.93 16.12 3.13
CA PRO A 66 3.54 17.08 4.07
C PRO A 66 4.26 16.44 5.26
N TYR A 67 3.87 15.22 5.65
CA TYR A 67 4.46 14.50 6.78
C TYR A 67 5.71 13.72 6.40
N VAL A 68 5.95 13.52 5.10
CA VAL A 68 7.11 12.79 4.57
C VAL A 68 8.16 13.72 3.95
N GLU A 69 7.96 15.03 4.08
CA GLU A 69 8.98 16.05 3.79
C GLU A 69 10.28 15.73 4.56
N GLY A 70 11.38 15.58 3.84
CA GLY A 70 12.69 15.18 4.41
C GLY A 70 12.96 13.66 4.44
N THR A 71 11.99 12.81 4.08
CA THR A 71 12.25 11.39 3.80
C THR A 71 12.83 11.20 2.40
N LEU A 72 12.50 12.08 1.45
CA LEU A 72 12.96 12.05 0.07
C LEU A 72 14.32 12.73 -0.08
N ARG A 73 15.28 12.04 -0.69
CA ARG A 73 16.58 12.63 -1.07
C ARG A 73 16.51 13.21 -2.47
N ILE A 74 15.90 14.39 -2.58
CA ILE A 74 15.73 15.15 -3.82
C ILE A 74 16.09 16.62 -3.58
N ASP A 75 16.31 17.37 -4.65
CA ASP A 75 16.59 18.81 -4.56
C ASP A 75 15.33 19.62 -4.17
N LEU A 76 15.57 20.84 -3.70
CA LEU A 76 14.52 21.73 -3.20
C LEU A 76 13.52 22.16 -4.29
N ASP A 77 13.95 22.28 -5.54
CA ASP A 77 13.06 22.72 -6.61
C ASP A 77 12.11 21.61 -7.02
N THR A 78 12.61 20.37 -7.12
CA THR A 78 11.80 19.14 -7.27
C THR A 78 10.80 19.01 -6.13
N LEU A 79 11.25 19.18 -4.87
CA LEU A 79 10.38 19.08 -3.69
C LEU A 79 9.21 20.06 -3.77
N LYS A 80 9.47 21.34 -4.09
CA LYS A 80 8.41 22.36 -4.23
C LYS A 80 7.41 22.06 -5.34
N ILE A 81 7.86 21.46 -6.44
CA ILE A 81 6.96 21.04 -7.52
C ILE A 81 6.06 19.92 -7.00
N LEU A 82 6.62 18.89 -6.37
CA LEU A 82 5.84 17.80 -5.77
C LEU A 82 4.81 18.34 -4.78
N GLU A 83 5.21 19.17 -3.81
CA GLU A 83 4.32 19.78 -2.80
C GLU A 83 3.11 20.45 -3.46
N ARG A 84 3.35 21.33 -4.44
CA ARG A 84 2.27 22.06 -5.10
C ARG A 84 1.26 21.13 -5.79
N TYR A 85 1.73 20.07 -6.44
CA TYR A 85 0.85 19.14 -7.13
C TYR A 85 0.12 18.22 -6.13
N PHE A 86 0.78 17.75 -5.08
CA PHE A 86 0.12 16.95 -4.04
C PHE A 86 -0.95 17.74 -3.29
N ASP A 87 -0.69 19.03 -2.97
CA ASP A 87 -1.68 19.93 -2.39
C ASP A 87 -2.91 20.09 -3.31
N GLU A 88 -2.70 20.18 -4.63
CA GLU A 88 -3.78 20.28 -5.60
C GLU A 88 -4.61 18.98 -5.66
N ILE A 89 -3.96 17.82 -5.67
CA ILE A 89 -4.62 16.52 -5.63
C ILE A 89 -5.44 16.38 -4.33
N GLU A 90 -4.84 16.71 -3.18
CA GLU A 90 -5.50 16.64 -1.87
C GLU A 90 -6.73 17.55 -1.82
N SER A 91 -6.66 18.76 -2.40
CA SER A 91 -7.79 19.68 -2.45
C SER A 91 -9.03 19.15 -3.22
N ARG A 92 -8.85 18.10 -4.03
CA ARG A 92 -9.90 17.47 -4.85
C ARG A 92 -10.21 16.04 -4.42
N TRP A 93 -9.65 15.59 -3.30
CA TRP A 93 -9.61 14.19 -2.88
C TRP A 93 -10.93 13.43 -2.99
N GLU A 94 -12.04 14.02 -2.55
CA GLU A 94 -13.36 13.36 -2.52
C GLU A 94 -13.86 12.99 -3.92
N ASP A 95 -13.45 13.73 -4.94
CA ASP A 95 -13.96 13.58 -6.32
C ASP A 95 -13.02 12.79 -7.24
N LEU A 96 -11.77 12.53 -6.81
CA LEU A 96 -10.74 11.97 -7.68
C LEU A 96 -10.92 10.48 -7.99
N THR A 97 -11.00 10.14 -9.27
CA THR A 97 -10.85 8.77 -9.75
C THR A 97 -9.37 8.40 -9.92
N THR A 98 -9.07 7.10 -10.00
CA THR A 98 -7.71 6.63 -10.30
C THR A 98 -7.21 7.14 -11.66
N SER A 99 -8.10 7.33 -12.64
CA SER A 99 -7.74 7.94 -13.93
C SER A 99 -7.33 9.41 -13.79
N GLU A 100 -8.02 10.17 -12.92
CA GLU A 100 -7.66 11.57 -12.67
C GLU A 100 -6.34 11.69 -11.90
N ILE A 101 -6.10 10.82 -10.92
CA ILE A 101 -4.80 10.77 -10.22
C ILE A 101 -3.67 10.46 -11.21
N ASN A 102 -3.86 9.47 -12.10
CA ASN A 102 -2.87 9.16 -13.12
C ASN A 102 -2.58 10.38 -14.01
N TYR A 103 -3.62 11.10 -14.43
CA TYR A 103 -3.45 12.33 -15.21
C TYR A 103 -2.66 13.41 -14.44
N PHE A 104 -2.91 13.57 -13.14
CA PHE A 104 -2.11 14.48 -12.30
C PHE A 104 -0.65 14.06 -12.21
N VAL A 105 -0.39 12.76 -12.05
CA VAL A 105 0.97 12.19 -11.99
C VAL A 105 1.72 12.38 -13.30
N GLU A 106 1.04 12.20 -14.45
CA GLU A 106 1.61 12.49 -15.77
C GLU A 106 1.99 13.98 -15.89
N MET A 107 1.07 14.89 -15.54
CA MET A 107 1.37 16.34 -15.54
C MET A 107 2.51 16.73 -14.59
N LEU A 108 2.62 16.04 -13.45
CA LEU A 108 3.67 16.26 -12.47
C LEU A 108 5.04 15.84 -13.02
N ASN A 109 5.14 14.64 -13.61
CA ASN A 109 6.37 14.19 -14.28
C ASN A 109 6.75 15.10 -15.45
N ASP A 110 5.78 15.57 -16.23
CA ASP A 110 6.03 16.55 -17.29
C ASP A 110 6.61 17.87 -16.74
N ALA A 111 6.10 18.34 -15.60
CA ALA A 111 6.60 19.55 -14.94
C ALA A 111 8.00 19.37 -14.33
N LEU A 112 8.32 18.16 -13.84
CA LEU A 112 9.65 17.80 -13.36
C LEU A 112 10.65 17.62 -14.51
N GLY A 113 10.16 17.30 -15.71
CA GLY A 113 10.98 17.01 -16.89
C GLY A 113 11.62 15.60 -16.86
N GLU A 114 11.22 14.78 -15.90
CA GLU A 114 11.65 13.40 -15.72
C GLU A 114 10.59 12.56 -15.01
N GLU A 115 10.63 11.24 -15.24
CA GLU A 115 9.68 10.28 -14.67
C GLU A 115 10.13 9.87 -13.25
N LEU A 116 9.74 10.67 -12.26
CA LEU A 116 10.05 10.43 -10.84
C LEU A 116 8.88 9.90 -10.03
N VAL A 117 7.65 10.17 -10.46
CA VAL A 117 6.43 9.83 -9.73
C VAL A 117 5.71 8.69 -10.46
N TYR A 118 5.34 7.65 -9.71
CA TYR A 118 4.78 6.40 -10.21
C TYR A 118 3.43 6.14 -9.57
N TYR A 119 2.44 5.76 -10.37
CA TYR A 119 1.09 5.48 -9.89
C TYR A 119 0.59 4.14 -10.42
N GLU A 120 0.94 3.08 -9.68
CA GLU A 120 0.67 1.69 -10.09
C GLU A 120 -0.80 1.29 -9.97
N ALA A 121 -1.58 1.96 -9.12
CA ALA A 121 -3.00 1.65 -8.94
C ALA A 121 -3.78 1.78 -10.27
N TYR A 122 -3.44 2.76 -11.11
CA TYR A 122 -4.02 2.89 -12.45
C TYR A 122 -3.64 1.72 -13.37
N GLY A 123 -2.36 1.35 -13.42
CA GLY A 123 -1.89 0.23 -14.23
C GLY A 123 -2.48 -1.12 -13.83
N LEU A 124 -2.80 -1.28 -12.54
CA LEU A 124 -3.49 -2.45 -11.99
C LEU A 124 -5.01 -2.41 -12.17
N GLY A 125 -5.56 -1.28 -12.64
CA GLY A 125 -7.00 -1.10 -12.84
C GLY A 125 -7.80 -1.04 -11.54
N LEU A 126 -7.20 -0.56 -10.45
CA LEU A 126 -7.89 -0.42 -9.16
C LEU A 126 -8.98 0.67 -9.21
N GLU A 127 -10.11 0.36 -8.61
CA GLU A 127 -11.13 1.34 -8.22
C GLU A 127 -10.86 1.88 -6.80
N ARG A 128 -11.54 2.97 -6.40
CA ARG A 128 -11.35 3.60 -5.08
C ARG A 128 -11.66 2.67 -3.90
N ASN A 129 -12.56 1.73 -4.10
CA ASN A 129 -12.99 0.78 -3.09
C ASN A 129 -12.30 -0.58 -3.24
N GLU A 130 -11.13 -0.59 -3.88
CA GLU A 130 -10.34 -1.79 -4.13
C GLU A 130 -8.91 -1.64 -3.58
N ALA A 131 -8.36 -2.77 -3.14
CA ALA A 131 -6.98 -2.89 -2.73
C ALA A 131 -6.33 -4.06 -3.47
N TYR A 132 -5.06 -3.89 -3.86
CA TYR A 132 -4.24 -4.98 -4.35
C TYR A 132 -3.42 -5.55 -3.20
N ILE A 133 -3.59 -6.84 -2.91
CA ILE A 133 -2.91 -7.53 -1.82
C ILE A 133 -2.04 -8.66 -2.38
N ILE A 134 -0.83 -8.77 -1.85
CA ILE A 134 0.13 -9.85 -2.14
C ILE A 134 0.27 -10.73 -0.90
N LEU A 135 -0.07 -12.00 -1.04
CA LEU A 135 -0.08 -12.98 0.06
C LEU A 135 0.89 -14.13 -0.22
N ASN A 136 1.74 -14.44 0.75
CA ASN A 136 2.58 -15.62 0.79
C ASN A 136 1.80 -16.84 1.32
N ILE A 137 1.04 -17.50 0.45
CA ILE A 137 0.24 -18.68 0.79
C ILE A 137 1.11 -19.83 1.32
N LYS A 138 2.33 -19.98 0.79
CA LYS A 138 3.28 -20.97 1.33
C LYS A 138 3.66 -20.65 2.78
N GLY A 139 3.86 -19.36 3.08
CA GLY A 139 4.12 -18.90 4.43
C GLY A 139 2.95 -19.13 5.37
N LEU A 140 1.72 -18.92 4.89
CA LEU A 140 0.51 -19.22 5.65
C LEU A 140 0.41 -20.73 5.99
N TYR A 141 0.60 -21.61 5.00
CA TYR A 141 0.63 -23.06 5.24
C TYR A 141 1.75 -23.47 6.20
N TYR A 142 2.91 -22.82 6.13
CA TYR A 142 3.98 -23.07 7.09
C TYR A 142 3.54 -22.72 8.51
N LEU A 143 2.99 -21.52 8.74
CA LEU A 143 2.48 -21.09 10.04
C LEU A 143 1.40 -22.04 10.57
N GLU A 144 0.50 -22.52 9.71
CA GLU A 144 -0.53 -23.49 10.09
C GLU A 144 0.03 -24.77 10.73
N ASN A 145 1.27 -25.16 10.39
CA ASN A 145 1.91 -26.38 10.88
C ASN A 145 2.90 -26.15 12.02
N VAL A 146 3.43 -24.93 12.20
CA VAL A 146 4.50 -24.65 13.19
C VAL A 146 4.07 -23.78 14.35
N VAL A 147 2.94 -23.08 14.25
CA VAL A 147 2.46 -22.19 15.32
C VAL A 147 2.00 -23.02 16.53
N ASP A 148 2.50 -22.64 17.71
CA ASP A 148 2.16 -23.29 18.97
C ASP A 148 0.69 -23.04 19.36
N MET A 149 0.14 -23.89 20.24
CA MET A 149 -1.26 -23.76 20.69
C MET A 149 -1.58 -22.40 21.32
N GLU A 150 -0.61 -21.76 21.97
CA GLU A 150 -0.76 -20.45 22.62
C GLU A 150 -0.96 -19.30 21.60
N ASP A 151 -0.32 -19.39 20.44
CA ASP A 151 -0.40 -18.37 19.38
C ASP A 151 -1.42 -18.74 18.30
N ARG A 152 -2.11 -19.90 18.42
CA ARG A 152 -3.01 -20.39 17.39
C ARG A 152 -4.20 -19.45 17.16
N SER A 153 -4.75 -18.89 18.23
CA SER A 153 -5.84 -17.91 18.14
C SER A 153 -5.42 -16.66 17.37
N ILE A 154 -4.16 -16.23 17.52
CA ILE A 154 -3.62 -15.06 16.81
C ILE A 154 -3.60 -15.32 15.30
N LEU A 155 -3.15 -16.51 14.88
CA LEU A 155 -3.18 -16.92 13.48
C LEU A 155 -4.61 -16.99 12.94
N ASP A 156 -5.52 -17.64 13.68
CA ASP A 156 -6.90 -17.82 13.25
C ASP A 156 -7.65 -16.47 13.13
N GLU A 157 -7.41 -15.54 14.06
CA GLU A 157 -7.92 -14.16 14.00
C GLU A 157 -7.38 -13.39 12.79
N ALA A 158 -6.06 -13.39 12.58
CA ALA A 158 -5.44 -12.69 11.47
C ALA A 158 -5.95 -13.19 10.10
N VAL A 159 -6.11 -14.51 9.96
CA VAL A 159 -6.71 -15.12 8.77
C VAL A 159 -8.17 -14.73 8.64
N SER A 160 -8.93 -14.72 9.75
CA SER A 160 -10.35 -14.35 9.74
C SER A 160 -10.57 -12.91 9.26
N LEU A 161 -9.69 -11.97 9.64
CA LEU A 161 -9.72 -10.58 9.16
C LEU A 161 -9.52 -10.52 7.64
N LEU A 162 -8.49 -11.19 7.10
CA LEU A 162 -8.25 -11.23 5.66
C LEU A 162 -9.40 -11.89 4.88
N MET A 163 -9.99 -12.95 5.43
CA MET A 163 -11.10 -13.68 4.80
C MET A 163 -12.38 -12.86 4.67
N LYS A 164 -12.53 -11.73 5.37
CA LYS A 164 -13.66 -10.81 5.17
C LYS A 164 -13.70 -10.22 3.75
N TYR A 165 -12.54 -10.13 3.08
CA TYR A 165 -12.39 -9.41 1.80
C TYR A 165 -12.01 -10.30 0.60
N VAL A 166 -11.71 -11.59 0.83
CA VAL A 166 -11.26 -12.56 -0.18
C VAL A 166 -12.42 -13.43 -0.68
#